data_AF-A0A934LKR7-F1
#
_entry.id   AF-A0A934LKR7-F1
#
_cell.length_a   1.000
_cell.length_b   1.000
_cell.length_c   1.000
_cell.angle_alpha   90.00
_cell.angle_beta   90.00
_cell.angle_gamma   90.00
#
_symmetry.space_group_name_H-M   'P 1'
#
loop_
_entity.id
_entity.type
_entity.pdbx_description
1 polymer ?
#
loop_
_entity_poly.entity_id
_entity_poly.type
_entity_poly.pdbx_seq_one_letter_code
_entity_poly.pdbx_strand_id
1 'polypeptide(L)'
;MDRKFPHVISGLALYLLFSAVVGVSTAMRLSVMAPFANWLASSADPRMGLVFLSLLFGGAFMIFLRLGVEFPFFKLNVGEDVKRYVAGLPMWALFLMVAVSALGLLKFAPSCRAPEAVYFEILGTDTQYQPMQTLEAQPGQSLSIAAKSSDPSAQLSCLSWEFVGPAFEKMGEKSGCQVNVQFSQRSGASFLTVVSAQNFCSQKSVFSLEVKIKTP
;
A
#
# COMPACT_ATOMS: atom_id res chain seq x y z
N MET A 1 -50.68 -1.70 -5.76
CA MET A 1 -49.26 -1.38 -6.02
C MET A 1 -48.57 -1.21 -4.68
N ASP A 2 -47.72 -2.17 -4.33
CA ASP A 2 -47.23 -2.45 -3.00
C ASP A 2 -46.34 -1.36 -2.39
N ARG A 3 -46.66 -0.96 -1.15
CA ARG A 3 -45.83 -0.10 -0.28
C ARG A 3 -44.40 -0.61 -0.07
N LYS A 4 -44.03 -1.82 -0.52
CA LYS A 4 -42.69 -2.43 -0.40
C LYS A 4 -41.68 -1.90 -1.42
N PHE A 5 -42.12 -1.53 -2.62
CA PHE A 5 -41.24 -1.00 -3.69
C PHE A 5 -40.45 0.26 -3.30
N PRO A 6 -41.06 1.29 -2.68
CA PRO A 6 -40.31 2.50 -2.30
C PRO A 6 -39.24 2.24 -1.23
N HIS A 7 -39.44 1.24 -0.36
CA HIS A 7 -38.44 0.88 0.65
C HIS A 7 -37.21 0.19 0.05
N VAL A 8 -37.38 -0.64 -0.99
CA VAL A 8 -36.26 -1.27 -1.70
C VAL A 8 -35.43 -0.21 -2.43
N ILE A 9 -36.09 0.70 -3.15
CA ILE A 9 -35.42 1.78 -3.90
C ILE A 9 -34.65 2.70 -2.94
N SER A 10 -35.26 3.07 -1.82
CA SER A 10 -34.61 3.93 -0.82
C SER A 10 -33.43 3.23 -0.13
N GLY A 11 -33.55 1.95 0.21
CA GLY A 11 -32.43 1.17 0.74
C GLY A 11 -31.26 1.06 -0.25
N LEU A 12 -31.56 0.86 -1.54
CA LEU A 12 -30.55 0.83 -2.60
C LEU A 12 -29.89 2.20 -2.78
N ALA A 13 -30.66 3.29 -2.75
CA ALA A 13 -30.13 4.65 -2.84
C ALA A 13 -29.19 4.97 -1.67
N LEU A 14 -29.55 4.56 -0.45
CA LEU A 14 -28.70 4.72 0.73
C LEU A 14 -27.39 3.93 0.59
N TYR A 15 -27.47 2.68 0.12
CA TYR A 15 -26.30 1.85 -0.16
C TYR A 15 -25.36 2.50 -1.19
N LEU A 16 -25.90 2.99 -2.30
CA LEU A 16 -25.11 3.67 -3.33
C LEU A 16 -24.49 4.96 -2.82
N LEU A 17 -25.21 5.73 -2.00
CA LEU A 17 -24.71 6.96 -1.41
C LEU A 17 -23.55 6.69 -0.45
N PHE A 18 -23.67 5.69 0.44
CA PHE A 18 -22.57 5.29 1.32
C PHE A 18 -21.36 4.77 0.53
N SER A 19 -21.62 3.96 -0.49
CA SER A 19 -20.55 3.48 -1.37
C SER A 19 -19.84 4.66 -2.06
N ALA A 20 -20.58 5.65 -2.56
CA ALA A 20 -19.99 6.84 -3.16
C ALA A 20 -19.15 7.64 -2.16
N VAL A 21 -19.60 7.81 -0.90
CA VAL A 21 -18.81 8.47 0.15
C VAL A 21 -17.51 7.72 0.43
N VAL A 22 -17.55 6.38 0.51
CA VAL A 22 -16.33 5.56 0.67
C VAL A 22 -15.40 5.70 -0.54
N GLY A 23 -15.96 5.68 -1.75
CA GLY A 23 -15.19 5.85 -2.99
C GLY A 23 -14.48 7.21 -3.05
N VAL A 24 -15.20 8.30 -2.78
CA VAL A 24 -14.65 9.66 -2.79
C VAL A 24 -13.62 9.85 -1.68
N SER A 25 -13.89 9.38 -0.46
CA SER A 25 -12.95 9.48 0.67
C SER A 25 -11.64 8.73 0.41
N THR A 26 -11.72 7.57 -0.24
CA THR A 26 -10.55 6.80 -0.66
C THR A 26 -9.80 7.50 -1.80
N ALA A 27 -10.52 8.04 -2.80
CA ALA A 27 -9.91 8.80 -3.89
C ALA A 27 -9.19 10.07 -3.40
N MET A 28 -9.76 10.76 -2.40
CA MET A 28 -9.15 11.93 -1.75
C MET A 28 -8.03 11.57 -0.76
N ARG A 29 -7.77 10.29 -0.51
CA ARG A 29 -6.74 9.81 0.43
C ARG A 29 -6.89 10.39 1.84
N LEU A 30 -8.13 10.51 2.34
CA LEU A 30 -8.36 10.85 3.74
C LEU A 30 -7.61 9.87 4.66
N SER A 31 -7.09 10.34 5.79
CA SER A 31 -6.11 9.60 6.62
C SER A 31 -6.50 8.15 6.92
N VAL A 32 -7.78 7.88 7.17
CA VAL A 32 -8.31 6.53 7.46
C VAL A 32 -8.35 5.64 6.20
N MET A 33 -8.54 6.23 5.02
CA MET A 33 -8.66 5.53 3.75
C MET A 33 -7.37 5.52 2.90
N ALA A 34 -6.35 6.29 3.31
CA ALA A 34 -5.07 6.38 2.62
C ALA A 34 -4.37 5.01 2.41
N PRO A 35 -4.37 4.07 3.38
CA PRO A 35 -3.80 2.73 3.15
C PRO A 35 -4.49 1.97 2.02
N PHE A 36 -5.83 2.04 1.94
CA PHE A 36 -6.60 1.38 0.87
C PHE A 36 -6.37 2.03 -0.49
N ALA A 37 -6.24 3.36 -0.53
CA ALA A 37 -5.92 4.08 -1.75
C ALA A 37 -4.53 3.71 -2.30
N ASN A 38 -3.54 3.60 -1.41
CA ASN A 38 -2.19 3.18 -1.78
C ASN A 38 -2.16 1.70 -2.21
N TRP A 39 -2.92 0.84 -1.53
CA TRP A 39 -3.08 -0.57 -1.90
C TRP A 39 -3.71 -0.73 -3.29
N LEU A 40 -4.79 0.00 -3.58
CA LEU A 40 -5.46 -0.01 -4.89
C LEU A 40 -4.60 0.58 -6.02
N ALA A 41 -3.71 1.53 -5.72
CA ALA A 41 -2.83 2.13 -6.71
C ALA A 41 -1.88 1.11 -7.38
N SER A 42 -1.59 0.00 -6.70
CA SER A 42 -0.76 -1.09 -7.22
C SER A 42 -1.57 -2.19 -7.94
N SER A 43 -2.89 -1.99 -8.14
CA SER A 43 -3.72 -2.91 -8.90
C SER A 43 -3.59 -2.70 -10.41
N ALA A 44 -3.85 -3.75 -11.19
CA ALA A 44 -3.95 -3.67 -12.64
C ALA A 44 -5.04 -2.68 -13.11
N ASP A 45 -6.12 -2.52 -12.34
CA ASP A 45 -7.14 -1.50 -12.57
C ASP A 45 -7.59 -0.87 -11.25
N PRO A 46 -6.95 0.25 -10.85
CA PRO A 46 -7.28 0.95 -9.61
C PRO A 46 -8.71 1.50 -9.59
N ARG A 47 -9.30 1.81 -10.76
CA ARG A 47 -10.65 2.38 -10.84
C ARG A 47 -11.70 1.31 -10.53
N MET A 48 -11.59 0.14 -11.15
CA MET A 48 -12.48 -0.98 -10.87
C MET A 48 -12.29 -1.50 -9.44
N GLY A 49 -11.04 -1.58 -8.96
CA GLY A 49 -10.76 -1.93 -7.56
C GLY A 49 -11.41 -0.97 -6.56
N LEU A 50 -11.38 0.35 -6.82
CA LEU A 50 -12.06 1.35 -6.00
C LEU A 50 -13.58 1.13 -5.97
N VAL A 51 -14.19 0.85 -7.12
CA VAL A 51 -15.64 0.56 -7.20
C VAL A 51 -15.98 -0.65 -6.35
N PHE A 52 -15.28 -1.78 -6.51
CA PHE A 52 -15.57 -2.97 -5.70
C PHE A 52 -15.29 -2.76 -4.21
N LEU A 53 -14.22 -2.05 -3.85
CA LEU A 53 -13.91 -1.73 -2.46
C LEU A 53 -15.02 -0.88 -1.83
N SER A 54 -15.44 0.17 -2.52
CA SER A 54 -16.48 1.08 -2.05
C SER A 54 -17.84 0.39 -1.86
N LEU A 55 -18.23 -0.47 -2.81
CA LEU A 55 -19.43 -1.31 -2.71
C LEU A 55 -19.33 -2.31 -1.55
N LEU A 56 -18.14 -2.89 -1.32
CA LEU A 56 -17.90 -3.82 -0.23
C LEU A 56 -18.12 -3.15 1.14
N PHE A 57 -17.48 -1.99 1.36
CA PHE A 57 -17.65 -1.23 2.60
C PHE A 57 -19.08 -0.70 2.78
N GLY A 58 -19.71 -0.21 1.71
CA GLY A 58 -21.11 0.21 1.74
C GLY A 58 -22.05 -0.94 2.14
N GLY A 59 -21.80 -2.15 1.61
CA GLY A 59 -22.58 -3.33 1.93
C GLY A 59 -22.37 -3.80 3.36
N ALA A 60 -21.12 -3.88 3.82
CA ALA A 60 -20.78 -4.22 5.19
C ALA A 60 -21.41 -3.25 6.19
N PHE A 61 -21.35 -1.94 5.91
CA PHE A 61 -21.96 -0.91 6.76
C PHE A 61 -23.47 -1.07 6.87
N MET A 62 -24.16 -1.32 5.76
CA MET A 62 -25.61 -1.58 5.77
C MET A 62 -25.97 -2.84 6.56
N ILE A 63 -25.14 -3.89 6.51
CA ILE A 63 -25.31 -5.09 7.35
C ILE A 63 -25.13 -4.74 8.83
N PHE A 64 -24.08 -4.00 9.20
CA PHE A 64 -23.84 -3.59 10.58
C PHE A 64 -24.99 -2.74 11.15
N LEU A 65 -25.49 -1.77 10.36
CA LEU A 65 -26.65 -0.97 10.72
C LEU A 65 -27.88 -1.83 10.96
N ARG A 66 -28.10 -2.85 10.12
CA ARG A 66 -29.23 -3.76 10.26
C ARG A 66 -29.13 -4.65 11.48
N LEU A 67 -27.92 -5.12 11.81
CA LEU A 67 -27.65 -5.93 12.99
C LEU A 67 -27.66 -5.11 14.29
N GLY A 68 -27.76 -3.78 14.20
CA GLY A 68 -27.77 -2.90 15.36
C GLY A 68 -26.45 -2.88 16.11
N VAL A 69 -25.33 -3.13 15.42
CA VAL A 69 -24.00 -3.11 16.04
C VAL A 69 -23.65 -1.68 16.39
N GLU A 70 -23.52 -1.39 17.69
CA GLU A 70 -23.07 -0.09 18.19
C GLU A 70 -21.56 0.05 18.00
N PHE A 71 -21.13 1.04 17.24
CA PHE A 71 -19.70 1.33 17.09
C PHE A 71 -19.21 2.11 18.32
N PRO A 72 -18.08 1.73 18.94
CA PRO A 72 -17.60 2.36 20.17
C PRO A 72 -17.26 3.86 20.00
N PHE A 73 -16.93 4.29 18.78
CA PHE A 73 -16.57 5.68 18.46
C PHE A 73 -17.76 6.57 18.09
N PHE A 74 -18.88 5.97 17.70
CA PHE A 74 -20.07 6.70 17.27
C PHE A 74 -21.29 5.97 17.83
N LYS A 75 -21.91 6.57 18.86
CA LYS A 75 -23.30 6.23 19.22
C LYS A 75 -24.19 6.70 18.07
N LEU A 76 -24.28 5.89 17.03
CA LEU A 76 -25.23 6.08 15.95
C LEU A 76 -26.62 5.82 16.54
N ASN A 77 -27.23 6.88 17.09
CA ASN A 77 -28.68 6.91 17.30
C ASN A 77 -29.33 7.01 15.92
N VAL A 78 -29.38 5.88 15.23
CA VAL A 78 -30.00 5.74 13.92
C VAL A 78 -31.50 5.94 14.13
N GLY A 79 -32.03 7.08 13.68
CA GLY A 79 -33.47 7.38 13.76
C GLY A 79 -34.31 6.25 13.15
N GLU A 80 -35.52 6.05 13.66
CA GLU A 80 -36.41 4.96 13.24
C GLU A 80 -36.62 4.89 11.72
N ASP A 81 -36.56 6.04 11.04
CA ASP A 81 -36.69 6.14 9.60
C ASP A 81 -35.53 5.47 8.86
N VAL A 82 -34.28 5.67 9.30
CA VAL A 82 -33.11 5.02 8.69
C VAL A 82 -33.14 3.50 8.93
N LYS A 83 -33.60 3.04 10.10
CA LYS A 83 -33.82 1.60 10.34
C LYS A 83 -34.87 1.01 9.39
N ARG A 84 -35.95 1.74 9.10
CA ARG A 84 -36.98 1.32 8.12
C ARG A 84 -36.43 1.27 6.69
N TYR A 85 -35.55 2.18 6.30
CA TYR A 85 -34.90 2.16 4.99
C TYR A 85 -33.89 1.01 4.83
N VAL A 86 -33.10 0.73 5.88
CA VAL A 86 -32.17 -0.40 5.93
C VAL A 86 -32.92 -1.75 5.92
N ALA A 87 -34.13 -1.80 6.51
CA ALA A 87 -35.00 -2.98 6.46
C ALA A 87 -35.61 -3.24 5.06
N GLY A 88 -35.53 -2.27 4.13
CA GLY A 88 -36.08 -2.38 2.78
C GLY A 88 -35.33 -3.36 1.86
N LEU A 89 -34.03 -3.53 2.06
CA LEU A 89 -33.24 -4.56 1.37
C LEU A 89 -33.28 -5.85 2.19
N PRO A 90 -33.53 -7.04 1.62
CA PRO A 90 -33.46 -8.29 2.37
C PRO A 90 -32.00 -8.71 2.65
N MET A 91 -31.77 -9.45 3.75
CA MET A 91 -30.40 -9.71 4.23
C MET A 91 -29.59 -10.54 3.23
N TRP A 92 -30.24 -11.48 2.56
CA TRP A 92 -29.63 -12.30 1.50
C TRP A 92 -29.14 -11.46 0.32
N ALA A 93 -29.85 -10.38 -0.05
CA ALA A 93 -29.43 -9.51 -1.14
C ALA A 93 -28.19 -8.69 -0.76
N LEU A 94 -28.11 -8.22 0.48
CA LEU A 94 -26.91 -7.56 1.01
C LEU A 94 -25.71 -8.51 1.03
N PHE A 95 -25.90 -9.76 1.47
CA PHE A 95 -24.83 -10.77 1.42
C PHE A 95 -24.38 -11.07 0.00
N LEU A 96 -25.29 -11.19 -0.96
CA LEU A 96 -24.94 -11.37 -2.37
C LEU A 96 -24.15 -10.18 -2.91
N MET A 97 -24.56 -8.95 -2.62
CA MET A 97 -23.82 -7.74 -3.04
C MET A 97 -22.42 -7.73 -2.44
N VAL A 98 -22.27 -8.02 -1.15
CA VAL A 98 -20.96 -8.10 -0.48
C VAL A 98 -20.10 -9.21 -1.10
N ALA A 99 -20.67 -10.39 -1.36
CA ALA A 99 -19.95 -11.52 -1.95
C ALA A 99 -19.47 -11.19 -3.37
N VAL A 100 -20.33 -10.61 -4.22
CA VAL A 100 -19.96 -10.19 -5.58
C VAL A 100 -18.89 -9.11 -5.54
N SER A 101 -19.01 -8.14 -4.63
CA SER A 101 -18.01 -7.09 -4.45
C SER A 101 -16.66 -7.66 -3.97
N ALA A 102 -16.66 -8.63 -3.05
CA ALA A 102 -15.45 -9.30 -2.59
C ALA A 102 -14.77 -10.09 -3.71
N LEU A 103 -15.53 -10.85 -4.50
CA LEU A 103 -15.01 -11.58 -5.66
C LEU A 103 -14.45 -10.64 -6.73
N GLY A 104 -15.14 -9.54 -7.00
CA GLY A 104 -14.65 -8.48 -7.87
C GLY A 104 -13.34 -7.90 -7.35
N LEU A 105 -13.29 -7.57 -6.05
CA LEU A 105 -12.09 -7.02 -5.43
C LEU A 105 -10.91 -8.00 -5.48
N LEU A 106 -11.13 -9.31 -5.32
CA LEU A 106 -10.06 -10.31 -5.45
C LEU A 106 -9.47 -10.36 -6.85
N LYS A 107 -10.29 -10.16 -7.89
CA LYS A 107 -9.82 -10.10 -9.28
C LYS A 107 -9.00 -8.84 -9.57
N PHE A 108 -9.32 -7.74 -8.90
CA PHE A 108 -8.63 -6.45 -9.04
C PHE A 108 -7.78 -6.12 -7.81
N ALA A 109 -7.39 -7.12 -7.03
CA ALA A 109 -6.46 -6.92 -5.91
C ALA A 109 -5.06 -6.78 -6.51
N PRO A 110 -4.20 -5.91 -5.95
CA PRO A 110 -2.80 -5.87 -6.33
C PRO A 110 -2.18 -7.26 -6.14
N SER A 111 -1.52 -7.75 -7.19
CA SER A 111 -0.76 -8.99 -7.10
C SER A 111 0.46 -8.75 -6.22
N CYS A 112 0.44 -9.31 -5.01
CA CYS A 112 1.61 -9.31 -4.13
C CYS A 112 2.68 -10.20 -4.76
N ARG A 113 3.63 -9.55 -5.44
CA ARG A 113 4.85 -10.18 -5.94
C ARG A 113 6.04 -9.51 -5.25
N ALA A 114 7.02 -10.31 -4.87
CA ALA A 114 8.30 -9.78 -4.44
C ALA A 114 8.84 -8.86 -5.55
N PRO A 115 9.42 -7.69 -5.22
CA PRO A 115 9.99 -6.82 -6.25
C PRO A 115 11.03 -7.59 -7.05
N GLU A 116 10.91 -7.55 -8.38
CA GLU A 116 11.76 -8.33 -9.29
C GLU A 116 13.07 -7.59 -9.61
N ALA A 117 13.03 -6.26 -9.67
CA ALA A 117 14.20 -5.44 -9.97
C ALA A 117 14.18 -4.09 -9.22
N VAL A 118 15.35 -3.75 -8.68
CA VAL A 118 15.62 -2.50 -7.96
C VAL A 118 16.95 -1.98 -8.48
N TYR A 119 17.10 -0.67 -8.57
CA TYR A 119 18.38 -0.02 -8.82
C TYR A 119 18.76 0.86 -7.63
N PHE A 120 20.07 1.00 -7.42
CA PHE A 120 20.66 1.86 -6.41
C PHE A 120 21.07 3.18 -7.07
N GLU A 121 20.58 4.29 -6.54
CA GLU A 121 20.90 5.64 -7.01
C GLU A 121 21.72 6.36 -5.95
N ILE A 122 22.83 6.97 -6.35
CA ILE A 122 23.61 7.83 -5.45
C ILE A 122 23.04 9.23 -5.53
N LEU A 123 22.42 9.67 -4.43
CA LEU A 123 21.77 10.97 -4.37
C LEU A 123 22.79 12.09 -4.58
N GLY A 124 22.44 13.03 -5.45
CA GLY A 124 23.34 14.09 -5.90
C GLY A 124 24.17 13.74 -7.15
N THR A 125 23.98 12.56 -7.73
CA THR A 125 24.56 12.15 -9.01
C THR A 125 23.52 11.49 -9.90
N ASP A 126 23.73 11.47 -11.21
CA ASP A 126 22.90 10.74 -12.17
C ASP A 126 23.31 9.26 -12.33
N THR A 127 24.12 8.73 -11.40
CA THR A 127 24.63 7.36 -11.49
C THR A 127 23.68 6.36 -10.84
N GLN A 128 23.36 5.31 -11.59
CA GLN A 128 22.49 4.21 -11.17
C GLN A 128 23.25 2.88 -11.27
N TYR A 129 23.07 2.04 -10.26
CA TYR A 129 23.71 0.73 -10.17
C TYR A 129 22.65 -0.36 -10.09
N GLN A 130 22.82 -1.40 -10.90
CA GLN A 130 22.03 -2.62 -10.77
C GLN A 130 22.51 -3.45 -9.57
N PRO A 131 21.69 -4.37 -9.04
CA PRO A 131 22.12 -5.29 -8.00
C PRO A 131 23.34 -6.08 -8.46
N MET A 132 24.25 -6.35 -7.53
CA MET A 132 25.55 -7.02 -7.74
C MET A 132 26.56 -6.23 -8.58
N GLN A 133 26.25 -5.00 -9.00
CA GLN A 133 27.28 -4.12 -9.57
C GLN A 133 28.18 -3.56 -8.46
N THR A 134 29.40 -3.20 -8.86
CA THR A 134 30.40 -2.65 -7.97
C THR A 134 30.38 -1.12 -8.04
N LEU A 135 30.11 -0.48 -6.91
CA LEU A 135 30.34 0.94 -6.67
C LEU A 135 31.78 1.15 -6.22
N GLU A 136 32.52 1.97 -6.97
CA GLU A 136 33.85 2.41 -6.55
C GLU A 136 33.74 3.71 -5.75
N ALA A 137 34.22 3.69 -4.50
CA ALA A 137 34.14 4.82 -3.58
C ALA A 137 35.52 5.28 -3.11
N GLN A 138 35.64 6.55 -2.75
CA GLN A 138 36.87 7.10 -2.17
C GLN A 138 36.96 6.84 -0.66
N PRO A 139 38.17 6.65 -0.11
CA PRO A 139 38.36 6.48 1.32
C PRO A 139 37.78 7.66 2.13
N GLY A 140 37.03 7.37 3.20
CA GLY A 140 36.44 8.39 4.09
C GLY A 140 35.28 9.20 3.51
N GLN A 141 34.86 8.92 2.27
CA GLN A 141 33.73 9.60 1.63
C GLN A 141 32.40 9.22 2.32
N SER A 142 31.47 10.16 2.37
CA SER A 142 30.08 9.89 2.79
C SER A 142 29.16 10.04 1.59
N LEU A 143 28.32 9.03 1.35
CA LEU A 143 27.35 9.01 0.26
C LEU A 143 25.96 8.69 0.78
N SER A 144 24.95 9.24 0.11
CA SER A 144 23.54 8.90 0.36
C SER A 144 23.07 8.00 -0.78
N ILE A 145 22.67 6.78 -0.46
CA ILE A 145 22.25 5.76 -1.43
C ILE A 145 20.76 5.52 -1.27
N ALA A 146 20.02 5.55 -2.38
CA ALA A 146 18.59 5.27 -2.43
C ALA A 146 18.32 4.01 -3.26
N ALA A 147 17.45 3.14 -2.78
CA ALA A 147 16.91 2.02 -3.55
C ALA A 147 15.58 2.43 -4.20
N LYS A 148 15.47 2.26 -5.52
CA LYS A 148 14.25 2.56 -6.28
C LYS A 148 13.80 1.35 -7.11
N SER A 149 12.48 1.18 -7.22
CA SER A 149 11.90 0.17 -8.09
C SER A 149 12.19 0.50 -9.55
N SER A 150 12.57 -0.49 -10.35
CA SER A 150 12.67 -0.34 -11.81
C SER A 150 11.31 -0.13 -12.48
N ASP A 151 10.23 -0.61 -11.83
CA ASP A 151 8.86 -0.34 -12.23
C ASP A 151 8.37 0.97 -11.58
N PRO A 152 8.07 2.02 -12.36
CA PRO A 152 7.62 3.31 -11.83
C PRO A 152 6.24 3.25 -11.17
N SER A 153 5.45 2.20 -11.43
CA SER A 153 4.14 1.99 -10.81
C SER A 153 4.22 1.25 -9.47
N ALA A 154 5.34 0.58 -9.19
CA ALA A 154 5.52 -0.18 -7.97
C ALA A 154 6.11 0.69 -6.85
N GLN A 155 5.37 0.83 -5.76
CA GLN A 155 5.87 1.49 -4.55
C GLN A 155 6.72 0.52 -3.72
N LEU A 156 8.01 0.85 -3.58
CA LEU A 156 8.97 0.06 -2.81
C LEU A 156 8.93 0.46 -1.33
N SER A 157 8.92 -0.55 -0.45
CA SER A 157 9.07 -0.42 1.00
C SER A 157 10.38 -1.07 1.42
N CYS A 158 11.33 -0.30 1.93
CA CYS A 158 12.61 -0.83 2.40
C CYS A 158 12.52 -1.10 3.90
N LEU A 159 12.61 -2.38 4.25
CA LEU A 159 12.41 -2.88 5.62
C LEU A 159 13.69 -2.78 6.44
N SER A 160 14.83 -3.14 5.85
CA SER A 160 16.13 -3.00 6.49
C SER A 160 17.23 -2.72 5.47
N TRP A 161 18.24 -2.00 5.96
CA TRP A 161 19.54 -1.82 5.32
C TRP A 161 20.58 -2.44 6.23
N GLU A 162 21.42 -3.28 5.65
CA GLU A 162 22.48 -4.03 6.32
C GLU A 162 23.75 -3.94 5.48
N PHE A 163 24.92 -4.01 6.11
CA PHE A 163 26.18 -4.04 5.39
C PHE A 163 27.10 -5.12 5.96
N VAL A 164 27.92 -5.70 5.09
CA VAL A 164 28.89 -6.73 5.47
C VAL A 164 30.25 -6.42 4.84
N GLY A 165 31.26 -6.26 5.68
CA GLY A 165 32.66 -6.12 5.27
C GLY A 165 33.36 -4.83 5.77
N PRO A 166 34.66 -4.68 5.47
CA PRO A 166 35.53 -3.62 6.00
C PRO A 166 35.43 -2.24 5.32
N ALA A 167 34.68 -2.10 4.23
CA ALA A 167 34.57 -0.86 3.46
C ALA A 167 33.60 0.15 4.10
N PHE A 168 32.75 -0.27 5.02
CA PHE A 168 31.85 0.63 5.74
C PHE A 168 32.39 0.92 7.13
N GLU A 169 32.44 2.19 7.50
CA GLU A 169 32.77 2.61 8.87
C GLU A 169 31.50 2.74 9.70
N LYS A 170 30.49 3.42 9.16
CA LYS A 170 29.22 3.67 9.85
C LYS A 170 28.06 3.78 8.87
N MET A 171 26.92 3.24 9.28
CA MET A 171 25.63 3.49 8.65
C MET A 171 24.92 4.62 9.40
N GLY A 172 24.58 5.67 8.69
CA GLY A 172 23.90 6.85 9.20
C GLY A 172 22.38 6.68 9.27
N GLU A 173 21.68 7.81 9.23
CA GLU A 173 20.22 7.86 9.29
C GLU A 173 19.57 7.13 8.10
N LYS A 174 18.49 6.40 8.38
CA LYS A 174 17.68 5.67 7.40
C LYS A 174 16.36 6.41 7.23
N SER A 175 16.05 6.82 6.00
CA SER A 175 14.79 7.47 5.67
C SER A 175 14.09 6.67 4.56
N GLY A 176 13.22 5.75 4.96
CA GLY A 176 12.55 4.83 4.03
C GLY A 176 13.55 4.01 3.22
N CYS A 177 13.54 4.19 1.89
CA CYS A 177 14.47 3.54 0.96
C CYS A 177 15.78 4.29 0.73
N GLN A 178 16.10 5.29 1.56
CA GLN A 178 17.39 5.99 1.55
C GLN A 178 18.21 5.64 2.79
N VAL A 179 19.52 5.47 2.60
CA VAL A 179 20.49 5.34 3.67
C VAL A 179 21.71 6.21 3.41
N ASN A 180 22.20 6.87 4.46
CA ASN A 180 23.48 7.57 4.41
C ASN A 180 24.56 6.62 4.92
N VAL A 181 25.66 6.49 4.18
CA VAL A 181 26.78 5.60 4.52
C VAL A 181 28.08 6.37 4.54
N GLN A 182 28.92 6.08 5.54
CA GLN A 182 30.27 6.59 5.65
C GLN A 182 31.26 5.45 5.37
N PHE A 183 32.11 5.65 4.37
CA PHE A 183 33.10 4.66 3.96
C PHE A 183 34.35 4.71 4.83
N SER A 184 34.95 3.54 5.03
CA SER A 184 36.21 3.36 5.75
C SER A 184 37.35 4.12 5.07
N GLN A 185 38.39 4.46 5.82
CA GLN A 185 39.64 4.96 5.23
C GLN A 185 40.54 3.85 4.68
N ARG A 186 40.21 2.58 4.95
CA ARG A 186 41.02 1.43 4.51
C ARG A 186 40.46 0.87 3.20
N SER A 187 41.35 0.36 2.36
CA SER A 187 40.94 -0.40 1.18
C SER A 187 40.21 -1.67 1.59
N GLY A 188 39.22 -2.05 0.78
CA GLY A 188 38.37 -3.20 1.08
C GLY A 188 37.16 -3.26 0.17
N ALA A 189 36.52 -4.42 0.15
CA ALA A 189 35.25 -4.66 -0.52
C ALA A 189 34.18 -4.96 0.54
N SER A 190 32.95 -4.55 0.31
CA SER A 190 31.81 -4.84 1.18
C SER A 190 30.52 -4.89 0.40
N PHE A 191 29.50 -5.49 0.99
CA PHE A 191 28.18 -5.57 0.40
C PHE A 191 27.23 -4.70 1.21
N LEU A 192 26.55 -3.77 0.54
CA LEU A 192 25.40 -3.06 1.08
C LEU A 192 24.15 -3.80 0.63
N THR A 193 23.39 -4.32 1.58
CA THR A 193 22.20 -5.12 1.33
C THR A 193 20.95 -4.38 1.77
N VAL A 194 19.93 -4.37 0.93
CA VAL A 194 18.61 -3.86 1.25
C VAL A 194 17.60 -5.00 1.17
N VAL A 195 16.80 -5.14 2.24
CA VAL A 195 15.63 -6.01 2.25
C VAL A 195 14.42 -5.14 1.92
N SER A 196 13.80 -5.38 0.77
CA SER A 196 12.66 -4.60 0.31
C SER A 196 11.45 -5.49 0.06
N ALA A 197 10.28 -4.90 0.17
CA ALA A 197 9.01 -5.48 -0.21
C ALA A 197 8.23 -4.45 -1.03
N GLN A 198 7.28 -4.89 -1.85
CA GLN A 198 6.28 -3.96 -2.36
C GLN A 198 5.37 -3.53 -1.20
N ASN A 199 4.88 -2.29 -1.24
CA ASN A 199 3.92 -1.82 -0.24
C ASN A 199 2.75 -2.81 -0.11
N PHE A 200 2.39 -3.14 1.14
CA PHE A 200 1.31 -4.09 1.49
C PHE A 200 1.54 -5.55 1.06
N CYS A 201 2.76 -5.92 0.65
CA CYS A 201 3.14 -7.29 0.34
C CYS A 201 4.05 -7.87 1.43
N SER A 202 3.78 -9.11 1.86
CA SER A 202 4.61 -9.80 2.86
C SER A 202 5.86 -10.46 2.25
N GLN A 203 5.88 -10.63 0.92
CA GLN A 203 7.02 -11.19 0.21
C GLN A 203 8.14 -10.15 0.14
N LYS A 204 9.35 -10.59 0.53
CA LYS A 204 10.54 -9.76 0.59
C LYS A 204 11.53 -10.22 -0.45
N SER A 205 12.20 -9.28 -1.09
CA SER A 205 13.38 -9.52 -1.91
C SER A 205 14.60 -8.90 -1.24
N VAL A 206 15.76 -9.48 -1.50
CA VAL A 206 17.04 -9.01 -0.99
C VAL A 206 17.88 -8.58 -2.19
N PHE A 207 18.34 -7.33 -2.17
CA PHE A 207 19.23 -6.80 -3.19
C PHE A 207 20.51 -6.35 -2.54
N SER A 208 21.64 -6.61 -3.18
CA SER A 208 22.94 -6.16 -2.67
C SER A 208 23.71 -5.38 -3.72
N LEU A 209 24.45 -4.38 -3.26
CA LEU A 209 25.38 -3.57 -4.02
C LEU A 209 26.78 -3.85 -3.47
N GLU A 210 27.71 -4.25 -4.34
CA GLU A 210 29.11 -4.35 -3.94
C GLU A 210 29.70 -2.95 -3.89
N VAL A 211 30.46 -2.64 -2.85
CA VAL A 211 31.19 -1.39 -2.71
C VAL A 211 32.67 -1.71 -2.51
N LYS A 212 33.51 -1.08 -3.32
CA LYS A 212 34.95 -1.25 -3.28
C LYS A 212 35.64 0.09 -3.07
N ILE A 213 36.46 0.17 -2.03
CA ILE A 213 37.33 1.32 -1.78
C ILE A 213 38.68 1.04 -2.41
N LYS A 214 39.02 1.86 -3.41
CA LYS A 214 40.38 1.90 -3.96
C LYS A 214 41.18 2.97 -3.23
N THR A 215 42.26 2.56 -2.59
CA THR A 215 43.34 3.49 -2.23
C THR A 215 44.16 3.78 -3.49
N PRO A 216 44.55 5.03 -3.74
CA PRO A 216 45.46 5.37 -4.83
C PRO A 216 46.81 4.67 -4.69
#